data_AF-A0A9P0KTJ0-F1
#
_entry.id   AF-A0A9P0KTJ0-F1
#
_cell.length_a   1.000
_cell.length_b   1.000
_cell.length_c   1.000
_cell.angle_alpha   90.00
_cell.angle_beta   90.00
_cell.angle_gamma   90.00
#
_symmetry.space_group_name_H-M   'P 1'
#
loop_
_entity.id
_entity.type
_entity.pdbx_description
1 polymer ?
#
loop_
_entity_poly.entity_id
_entity_poly.type
_entity_poly.pdbx_seq_one_letter_code
_entity_poly.pdbx_strand_id
1 'polypeptide(L)'
;MDCPDLSTLRTSDFYKTCNLPKRFDYPSWFYGYGIQKSPQEHPFYRTTSSDYGRHPPTIHSVPTSFFPNNQEFSKALAKTGMYRNYSLNTGLDPHI
;
A
#
# COMPACT_ATOMS: atom_id res chain seq x y z
N MET A 1 9.36 -32.79 12.11
CA MET A 1 8.52 -31.59 11.99
C MET A 1 9.25 -30.65 11.05
N ASP A 2 9.05 -30.84 9.76
CA ASP A 2 9.62 -29.95 8.75
C ASP A 2 8.80 -28.66 8.76
N CYS A 3 9.40 -27.56 9.22
CA CYS A 3 8.75 -26.25 9.15
C CYS A 3 8.61 -25.89 7.67
N PRO A 4 7.40 -25.59 7.17
CA PRO A 4 7.20 -25.20 5.78
C PRO A 4 8.00 -23.93 5.47
N ASP A 5 8.56 -23.86 4.26
CA ASP A 5 9.32 -22.71 3.79
C ASP A 5 8.44 -21.44 3.79
N LEU A 6 8.78 -20.50 4.68
CA LEU A 6 8.10 -19.21 4.84
C LEU A 6 8.01 -18.40 3.54
N SER A 7 8.85 -18.70 2.54
CA SER A 7 8.83 -18.02 1.25
C SER A 7 7.53 -18.25 0.45
N THR A 8 6.83 -19.35 0.73
CA THR A 8 5.65 -19.81 -0.01
C THR A 8 4.32 -19.51 0.70
N LEU A 9 4.36 -19.04 1.95
CA LEU A 9 3.15 -18.82 2.75
C LEU A 9 2.35 -17.64 2.21
N ARG A 10 1.06 -17.87 1.96
CA ARG A 10 0.12 -16.81 1.58
C ARG A 10 -0.82 -16.47 2.71
N THR A 11 -1.15 -15.19 2.83
CA THR A 11 -2.12 -14.70 3.81
C THR A 11 -3.48 -15.36 3.62
N SER A 12 -3.88 -15.55 2.36
CA SER A 12 -5.13 -16.24 1.97
C SER A 12 -5.21 -17.71 2.36
N ASP A 13 -4.08 -18.40 2.61
CA ASP A 13 -4.09 -19.80 3.07
C ASP A 13 -4.52 -19.91 4.55
N PHE A 14 -4.33 -18.84 5.33
CA PHE A 14 -4.60 -18.81 6.78
C PHE A 14 -5.81 -17.96 7.16
N TYR A 15 -6.12 -16.94 6.36
CA TYR A 15 -7.18 -15.98 6.63
C TYR A 15 -8.10 -15.80 5.43
N LYS A 16 -9.37 -15.49 5.69
CA LYS A 16 -10.28 -15.04 4.65
C LYS A 16 -9.88 -13.64 4.18
N THR A 17 -9.54 -13.50 2.89
CA THR A 17 -9.11 -12.23 2.31
C THR A 17 -10.14 -11.65 1.35
N CYS A 18 -10.12 -10.32 1.19
CA CYS A 18 -11.01 -9.59 0.27
C CYS A 18 -10.23 -8.51 -0.48
N ASN A 19 -10.20 -8.57 -1.82
CA ASN A 19 -9.51 -7.59 -2.67
C ASN A 19 -8.05 -7.33 -2.27
N LEU A 20 -7.34 -8.35 -1.78
CA LEU A 20 -5.99 -8.20 -1.28
C LEU A 20 -4.96 -8.20 -2.44
N PRO A 21 -4.16 -7.14 -2.63
CA PRO A 21 -3.07 -7.14 -3.59
C PRO A 21 -2.08 -8.27 -3.35
N LYS A 22 -1.50 -8.82 -4.43
CA LYS A 22 -0.48 -9.88 -4.34
C LYS A 22 0.65 -9.55 -3.36
N ARG A 23 1.12 -8.30 -3.34
CA ARG A 23 2.17 -7.89 -2.40
C ARG A 23 1.82 -8.12 -0.92
N PHE A 24 0.55 -7.97 -0.53
CA PHE A 24 0.10 -8.23 0.85
C PHE A 24 -0.33 -9.68 1.06
N ASP A 25 -0.71 -10.38 0.00
CA ASP A 25 -1.03 -11.81 0.06
C ASP A 25 0.24 -12.67 0.19
N TYR A 26 1.38 -12.20 -0.34
CA TYR A 26 2.69 -12.86 -0.24
C TYR A 26 3.65 -12.02 0.62
N PRO A 27 3.81 -12.28 1.94
CA PRO A 27 4.72 -11.51 2.79
C PRO A 27 6.18 -11.57 2.34
N SER A 28 6.58 -12.63 1.61
CA SER A 28 7.91 -12.73 1.00
C SER A 28 8.22 -11.64 -0.03
N TRP A 29 7.20 -10.90 -0.50
CA TRP A 29 7.37 -9.72 -1.36
C TRP A 29 8.11 -8.58 -0.64
N PHE A 30 8.11 -8.55 0.70
CA PHE A 30 8.74 -7.51 1.49
C PHE A 30 10.21 -7.85 1.80
N TYR A 31 11.12 -7.05 1.27
CA TYR A 31 12.57 -7.18 1.45
C TYR A 31 13.22 -5.86 1.91
N GLY A 32 14.48 -5.94 2.35
CA GLY A 32 15.27 -4.79 2.78
C GLY A 32 15.20 -4.48 4.29
N TYR A 33 14.63 -5.39 5.08
CA TYR A 33 14.53 -5.22 6.53
C TYR A 33 15.85 -5.53 7.23
N GLY A 34 16.06 -4.97 8.42
CA GLY A 34 17.33 -5.07 9.16
C GLY A 34 17.85 -6.51 9.33
N ILE A 35 16.98 -7.48 9.59
CA ILE A 35 17.38 -8.90 9.73
C ILE A 35 17.81 -9.55 8.42
N GLN A 36 17.48 -8.96 7.27
CA GLN A 36 17.83 -9.46 5.94
C GLN A 36 19.14 -8.83 5.42
N LYS A 37 19.71 -7.86 6.16
CA LYS A 37 20.98 -7.22 5.78
C LYS A 37 22.15 -8.18 5.97
N SER A 38 23.08 -8.16 5.01
CA SER A 38 24.34 -8.90 5.08
C SER A 38 25.50 -7.94 4.75
N PRO A 39 26.56 -7.85 5.59
CA PRO A 39 26.73 -8.57 6.87
C PRO A 39 25.76 -8.06 7.94
N GLN A 40 25.47 -8.90 8.92
CA GLN A 40 24.62 -8.51 10.03
C GLN A 40 25.31 -7.49 10.94
N GLU A 41 24.53 -6.54 11.42
CA GLU A 41 25.03 -5.47 12.30
C GLU A 41 25.60 -6.05 13.59
N HIS A 42 26.76 -5.57 14.00
CA HIS A 42 27.43 -6.07 15.19
C HIS A 42 26.59 -5.74 16.44
N PRO A 43 26.36 -6.70 17.36
CA PRO A 43 25.45 -6.50 18.50
C PRO A 43 25.77 -5.29 19.37
N PHE A 44 27.06 -4.93 19.51
CA PHE A 44 27.49 -3.78 20.30
C PHE A 44 27.21 -2.42 19.65
N TYR A 45 26.98 -2.37 18.33
CA TYR A 45 26.66 -1.13 17.61
C TYR A 45 25.17 -1.00 17.28
N ARG A 46 24.33 -1.87 17.86
CA ARG A 46 22.88 -1.85 17.67
C ARG A 46 22.26 -0.72 18.50
N THR A 47 21.66 0.25 17.82
CA THR A 47 20.93 1.36 18.48
C THR A 47 19.45 1.01 18.67
N THR A 48 18.76 1.71 19.56
CA THR A 48 17.29 1.57 19.69
C THR A 48 16.54 2.01 18.42
N SER A 49 17.08 2.98 17.68
CA SER A 49 16.52 3.39 16.38
C SER A 49 16.60 2.29 15.32
N SER A 50 17.59 1.40 15.41
CA SER A 50 17.76 0.27 14.48
C SER A 50 16.71 -0.84 14.66
N ASP A 51 15.88 -0.79 15.72
CA ASP A 51 14.76 -1.72 15.88
C ASP A 51 13.59 -1.37 14.98
N TYR A 52 13.42 -0.10 14.60
CA TYR A 52 12.46 0.29 13.58
C TYR A 52 12.88 -0.25 12.21
N GLY A 53 11.97 -0.92 11.50
CA GLY A 53 12.27 -1.53 10.21
C GLY A 53 13.19 -2.75 10.29
N ARG A 54 13.40 -3.32 11.49
CA ARG A 54 14.24 -4.51 11.68
C ARG A 54 13.61 -5.77 11.10
N HIS A 55 12.32 -5.99 11.33
CA HIS A 55 11.62 -7.21 10.94
C HIS A 55 10.64 -6.96 9.78
N PRO A 56 10.60 -7.86 8.78
CA PRO A 56 9.61 -7.79 7.71
C PRO A 56 8.21 -8.13 8.23
N PRO A 57 7.16 -7.69 7.53
CA PRO A 57 5.80 -8.12 7.82
C PRO A 57 5.63 -9.63 7.57
N THR A 58 4.70 -10.23 8.31
CA THR A 58 4.32 -11.65 8.21
C THR A 58 2.85 -11.78 7.79
N ILE A 59 2.40 -13.01 7.52
CA ILE A 59 0.97 -13.31 7.25
C ILE A 59 0.03 -12.80 8.35
N HIS A 60 0.53 -12.64 9.58
CA HIS A 60 -0.25 -12.21 10.75
C HIS A 60 -0.27 -10.69 10.94
N SER A 61 0.63 -9.95 10.27
CA SER A 61 0.72 -8.49 10.40
C SER A 61 0.21 -7.73 9.18
N VAL A 62 0.11 -8.38 8.01
CA VAL A 62 -0.46 -7.80 6.79
C VAL A 62 -1.98 -7.72 6.87
N PRO A 63 -2.63 -6.77 6.16
CA PRO A 63 -4.09 -6.67 6.17
C PRO A 63 -4.73 -7.87 5.46
N THR A 64 -5.96 -8.21 5.86
CA THR A 64 -6.78 -9.24 5.18
C THR A 64 -7.65 -8.65 4.06
N SER A 65 -7.90 -7.34 4.09
CA SER A 65 -8.66 -6.62 3.07
C SER A 65 -8.03 -5.28 2.73
N PHE A 66 -8.07 -4.90 1.45
CA PHE A 66 -7.48 -3.66 0.98
C PHE A 66 -8.39 -2.96 -0.04
N PHE A 67 -8.80 -1.73 0.29
CA PHE A 67 -9.68 -0.91 -0.54
C PHE A 67 -9.00 0.44 -0.81
N PRO A 68 -8.12 0.50 -1.83
CA PRO A 68 -7.43 1.74 -2.14
C PRO A 68 -8.41 2.74 -2.75
N ASN A 69 -8.25 4.02 -2.41
CA ASN A 69 -8.92 5.08 -3.13
C ASN A 69 -8.26 5.23 -4.50
N ASN A 70 -8.99 4.90 -5.58
CA ASN A 70 -8.49 5.12 -6.94
C ASN A 70 -8.62 6.61 -7.29
N GLN A 71 -7.59 7.17 -7.92
CA GLN A 71 -7.60 8.56 -8.35
C GLN A 71 -7.80 8.66 -9.86
N GLU A 72 -8.35 7.64 -10.50
CA GLU A 72 -8.44 7.55 -11.96
C GLU A 72 -9.28 8.70 -12.55
N PHE A 73 -10.45 8.95 -11.96
CA PHE A 73 -11.31 10.07 -12.33
C PHE A 73 -10.59 11.41 -12.20
N SER A 74 -10.02 11.70 -11.03
CA SER A 74 -9.33 12.97 -10.77
C SER A 74 -8.09 13.15 -11.64
N LYS A 75 -7.34 12.07 -11.93
CA LYS A 75 -6.20 12.10 -12.86
C LYS A 75 -6.63 12.39 -14.29
N ALA A 76 -7.76 11.84 -14.74
CA ALA A 76 -8.31 12.14 -16.04
C ALA A 76 -8.73 13.62 -16.14
N LEU A 77 -9.43 14.13 -15.13
CA LEU A 77 -9.84 15.53 -15.05
C LEU A 77 -8.64 16.50 -14.94
N ALA A 78 -7.62 16.15 -14.16
CA ALA A 78 -6.44 17.00 -13.99
C ALA A 78 -5.70 17.29 -15.30
N LYS A 79 -5.77 16.37 -16.27
CA LYS A 79 -5.18 16.56 -17.60
C LYS A 79 -5.89 17.63 -18.43
N THR A 80 -7.16 17.93 -18.15
CA THR A 80 -7.94 18.92 -18.91
C THR A 80 -7.68 20.36 -18.46
N GLY A 81 -6.93 20.57 -17.38
CA GLY A 81 -6.61 21.89 -16.84
C GLY A 81 -7.76 22.52 -16.05
N MET A 82 -7.60 23.80 -15.72
CA MET A 82 -8.59 24.55 -14.93
C MET A 82 -9.82 24.91 -15.77
N TYR A 83 -11.01 24.66 -15.23
CA TYR A 83 -12.27 25.06 -15.86
C TYR A 83 -12.32 26.58 -16.10
N ARG A 84 -12.86 26.98 -17.25
CA ARG A 84 -13.19 28.37 -17.56
C ARG A 84 -14.60 28.46 -18.14
N ASN A 85 -15.36 29.44 -17.68
CA ASN A 85 -16.68 29.72 -18.23
C ASN A 85 -16.56 30.68 -19.42
N TYR A 86 -17.06 30.25 -20.58
CA TYR A 86 -17.16 31.05 -21.81
C TYR A 86 -18.60 31.11 -22.34
N SER A 87 -19.60 30.91 -21.46
CA SER A 87 -21.01 30.94 -21.84
C SER A 87 -21.60 32.35 -21.80
N LEU A 88 -22.67 32.59 -22.57
CA LEU A 88 -23.47 33.81 -22.50
C LEU A 88 -24.61 33.65 -21.49
N ASN A 89 -24.94 34.73 -20.77
CA ASN A 89 -26.12 34.77 -19.92
C ASN A 89 -27.38 34.85 -20.79
N THR A 90 -28.25 33.85 -20.66
CA THR A 90 -29.50 33.72 -21.45
C THR A 90 -30.76 33.70 -20.57
N GLY A 91 -30.61 33.92 -19.26
CA GLY A 91 -31.74 34.05 -18.35
C GLY A 91 -32.63 35.22 -18.76
N LEU A 92 -33.94 34.99 -18.81
CA LEU A 92 -34.91 36.07 -18.95
C LEU A 92 -34.87 36.93 -17.69
N ASP A 93 -34.97 38.24 -17.86
CA ASP A 93 -35.06 39.17 -16.73
C ASP A 93 -36.37 38.90 -15.98
N PRO A 94 -36.31 38.52 -14.68
CA PRO A 94 -37.50 38.26 -13.89
C PRO A 94 -38.31 39.52 -13.53
N HIS A 95 -37.81 40.71 -13.86
CA HIS A 95 -38.48 41.99 -13.62
C HIS A 95 -39.10 42.64 -14.87
N ILE A 96 -39.20 41.87 -15.97
CA ILE A 96 -40.00 42.23 -17.16
C ILE A 96 -41.38 41.59 -17.07
#